data_AF-A0A2E1YTU3-F1
#
_entry.id   AF-A0A2E1YTU3-F1
#
_cell.length_a   1.000
_cell.length_b   1.000
_cell.length_c   1.000
_cell.angle_alpha   90.00
_cell.angle_beta   90.00
_cell.angle_gamma   90.00
#
_symmetry.space_group_name_H-M   'P 1'
#
loop_
_entity.id
_entity.type
_entity.pdbx_description
1 polymer ?
#
loop_
_entity_poly.entity_id
_entity_poly.type
_entity_poly.pdbx_seq_one_letter_code
_entity_poly.pdbx_strand_id
1 'polypeptide(L)'
;MAKSIIFITKKNFFFSKLSLLLEKEGYFLTPLSRANELPEKSFKTPFLFFFLESKESVRDLKKLNTKLYNLVIFKEQKINIDEDFPNATYMSLPLVYNELMTEVERLNKVTKINYKRYKLGKYFYNAKTSQLFEEKSSSVINLTELESKFLNYMLKKNGGATKTQILSEVWKHNKELDTHTLESLIYRLRKKIENNPNEPSVLINDSKRYFIKI
;
A
#
# COMPACT_ATOMS: atom_id res chain seq x y z
N MET A 1 12.25 19.28 -0.28
CA MET A 1 11.73 17.98 0.19
C MET A 1 12.33 16.90 -0.69
N ALA A 2 12.96 15.89 -0.12
CA ALA A 2 13.51 14.79 -0.91
C ALA A 2 12.40 14.06 -1.69
N LYS A 3 12.69 13.65 -2.93
CA LYS A 3 11.83 12.77 -3.71
C LYS A 3 11.87 11.34 -3.13
N SER A 4 11.06 10.44 -3.68
CA SER A 4 10.91 9.05 -3.22
C SER A 4 12.24 8.29 -3.14
N ILE A 5 12.31 7.23 -2.33
CA ILE A 5 13.47 6.32 -2.29
C ILE A 5 13.38 5.33 -3.46
N ILE A 6 14.52 5.04 -4.07
CA ILE A 6 14.68 4.04 -5.13
C ILE A 6 15.59 2.92 -4.60
N PHE A 7 15.04 1.72 -4.52
CA PHE A 7 15.78 0.52 -4.23
C PHE A 7 16.31 -0.12 -5.50
N ILE A 8 17.57 -0.57 -5.47
CA ILE A 8 18.18 -1.35 -6.56
C ILE A 8 18.53 -2.76 -6.06
N THR A 9 18.21 -3.79 -6.84
CA THR A 9 18.47 -5.18 -6.45
C THR A 9 19.93 -5.59 -6.61
N LYS A 10 20.63 -5.04 -7.60
CA LYS A 10 22.07 -5.19 -7.80
C LYS A 10 22.68 -3.86 -8.20
N LYS A 11 23.85 -3.55 -7.66
CA LYS A 11 24.69 -2.47 -8.20
C LYS A 11 25.34 -2.98 -9.49
N ASN A 12 25.08 -2.31 -10.60
CA ASN A 12 25.82 -2.48 -11.85
C ASN A 12 26.35 -1.11 -12.31
N PHE A 13 27.31 -1.13 -13.25
CA PHE A 13 27.97 0.08 -13.76
C PHE A 13 26.99 1.08 -14.38
N PHE A 14 25.89 0.57 -14.94
CA PHE A 14 24.81 1.41 -15.46
C PHE A 14 24.15 2.21 -14.32
N PHE A 15 23.88 1.59 -13.18
CA PHE A 15 23.24 2.27 -12.05
C PHE A 15 24.12 3.20 -11.25
N SER A 16 25.45 3.04 -11.25
CA SER A 16 26.32 4.03 -10.62
C SER A 16 26.32 5.37 -11.37
N LYS A 17 26.14 5.35 -12.69
CA LYS A 17 25.95 6.57 -13.48
C LYS A 17 24.55 7.14 -13.30
N LEU A 18 23.53 6.28 -13.33
CA LEU A 18 22.14 6.68 -13.14
C LEU A 18 21.87 7.21 -11.73
N SER A 19 22.54 6.69 -10.70
CA SER A 19 22.42 7.17 -9.32
C SER A 19 22.80 8.63 -9.21
N LEU A 20 23.90 9.03 -9.83
CA LEU A 20 24.36 10.42 -9.82
C LEU A 20 23.31 11.38 -10.42
N LEU A 21 22.64 10.96 -11.50
CA LEU A 21 21.59 11.76 -12.15
C LEU A 21 20.33 11.84 -11.28
N LEU A 22 19.89 10.72 -10.71
CA LEU A 22 18.70 10.66 -9.87
C LEU A 22 18.90 11.36 -8.51
N GLU A 23 20.10 11.30 -7.95
CA GLU A 23 20.46 12.04 -6.73
C GLU A 23 20.45 13.55 -6.96
N LYS A 24 20.93 14.02 -8.11
CA LYS A 24 20.79 15.43 -8.53
C LYS A 24 19.33 15.86 -8.65
N GLU A 25 18.47 14.97 -9.10
CA GLU A 25 17.01 15.16 -9.14
C GLU A 25 16.34 15.05 -7.75
N GLY A 26 17.09 14.72 -6.71
CA GLY A 26 16.62 14.64 -5.32
C GLY A 26 16.04 13.29 -4.90
N TYR A 27 16.25 12.22 -5.67
CA TYR A 27 15.94 10.85 -5.26
C TYR A 27 17.07 10.25 -4.43
N PHE A 28 16.73 9.37 -3.49
CA PHE A 28 17.73 8.60 -2.74
C PHE A 28 17.82 7.18 -3.27
N LEU A 29 19.00 6.79 -3.75
CA LEU A 29 19.25 5.43 -4.21
C LEU A 29 19.93 4.61 -3.12
N THR A 30 19.38 3.43 -2.85
CA THR A 30 19.95 2.52 -1.85
C THR A 30 19.81 1.06 -2.30
N PRO A 31 20.77 0.18 -1.98
CA PRO A 31 20.61 -1.25 -2.23
C PRO A 31 19.41 -1.83 -1.49
N LEU A 32 18.71 -2.79 -2.12
CA LEU A 32 17.56 -3.46 -1.50
C LEU A 32 17.92 -4.19 -0.20
N SER A 33 19.17 -4.61 -0.01
CA SER A 33 19.65 -5.20 1.25
C SER A 33 19.51 -4.28 2.45
N ARG A 34 19.48 -2.96 2.24
CA ARG A 34 19.28 -1.93 3.28
C ARG A 34 17.84 -1.46 3.39
N ALA A 35 16.89 -2.15 2.77
CA ALA A 35 15.48 -1.78 2.84
C ALA A 35 14.91 -1.78 4.25
N ASN A 36 15.44 -2.64 5.13
CA ASN A 36 15.03 -2.74 6.52
C ASN A 36 15.60 -1.62 7.42
N GLU A 37 16.54 -0.81 6.91
CA GLU A 37 17.21 0.27 7.65
C GLU A 37 16.56 1.65 7.44
N LEU A 38 15.48 1.71 6.64
CA LEU A 38 14.83 2.99 6.35
C LEU A 38 14.03 3.53 7.54
N PRO A 39 14.09 4.84 7.81
CA PRO A 39 13.24 5.46 8.81
C PRO A 39 11.76 5.34 8.40
N GLU A 40 10.92 4.83 9.30
CA GLU A 40 9.46 4.63 9.14
C GLU A 40 8.68 5.90 8.75
N LYS A 41 9.33 7.06 8.71
CA LYS A 41 8.70 8.35 8.49
C LYS A 41 9.20 8.98 7.19
N SER A 42 8.25 9.25 6.29
CA SER A 42 8.25 10.36 5.32
C SER A 42 8.46 10.08 3.83
N PHE A 43 8.68 8.85 3.36
CA PHE A 43 8.83 8.62 1.91
C PHE A 43 7.51 8.20 1.25
N LYS A 44 7.20 8.81 0.10
CA LYS A 44 6.19 8.28 -0.86
C LYS A 44 6.54 6.84 -1.21
N THR A 45 5.58 6.05 -1.72
CA THR A 45 5.78 4.65 -2.13
C THR A 45 7.14 4.48 -2.83
N PRO A 46 8.08 3.71 -2.26
CA PRO A 46 9.42 3.58 -2.80
C PRO A 46 9.38 2.87 -4.14
N PHE A 47 10.33 3.19 -5.01
CA PHE A 47 10.53 2.46 -6.26
C PHE A 47 11.42 1.25 -6.01
N LEU A 48 11.14 0.16 -6.72
CA LEU A 48 12.04 -0.99 -6.81
C LEU A 48 12.47 -1.16 -8.25
N PHE A 49 13.75 -0.93 -8.49
CA PHE A 49 14.39 -1.10 -9.77
C PHE A 49 15.02 -2.49 -9.83
N PHE A 50 14.44 -3.34 -10.69
CA PHE A 50 14.81 -4.74 -10.82
C PHE A 50 15.35 -5.04 -12.21
N PHE A 51 16.45 -5.79 -12.28
CA PHE A 51 17.04 -6.23 -13.54
C PHE A 51 16.65 -7.64 -13.89
N LEU A 52 16.02 -7.78 -15.05
CA LEU A 52 15.64 -9.06 -15.59
C LEU A 52 16.70 -9.52 -16.61
N GLU A 53 17.81 -10.03 -16.09
CA GLU A 53 18.98 -10.46 -16.88
C GLU A 53 18.90 -11.95 -17.27
N SER A 54 18.12 -12.74 -16.54
CA SER A 54 18.06 -14.19 -16.72
C SER A 54 16.77 -14.79 -16.16
N LYS A 55 16.49 -16.06 -16.51
CA LYS A 55 15.42 -16.86 -15.86
C LYS A 55 15.62 -17.02 -14.35
N GLU A 56 16.85 -16.95 -13.86
CA GLU A 56 17.15 -16.97 -12.43
C GLU A 56 16.70 -15.67 -11.74
N SER A 57 16.90 -14.52 -12.40
CA SER A 57 16.45 -13.21 -11.91
C SER A 57 14.93 -13.17 -11.70
N VAL A 58 14.16 -13.89 -12.52
CA VAL A 58 12.70 -14.05 -12.35
C VAL A 58 12.37 -14.73 -11.01
N ARG A 59 13.11 -15.77 -10.64
CA ARG A 59 12.92 -16.49 -9.38
C ARG A 59 13.25 -15.59 -8.19
N ASP A 60 14.28 -14.77 -8.31
CA ASP A 60 14.64 -13.80 -7.28
C ASP A 60 13.56 -12.76 -7.11
N LEU A 61 13.02 -12.21 -8.20
CA LEU A 61 11.92 -11.25 -8.14
C LEU A 61 10.67 -11.82 -7.44
N LYS A 62 10.34 -13.10 -7.69
CA LYS A 62 9.21 -13.78 -7.03
C LYS A 62 9.37 -13.93 -5.52
N LYS A 63 10.60 -14.04 -5.02
CA LYS A 63 10.89 -14.13 -3.58
C LYS A 63 10.71 -12.78 -2.88
N LEU A 64 10.69 -11.66 -3.62
CA LEU A 64 10.56 -10.32 -3.06
C LEU A 64 9.09 -9.95 -2.87
N ASN A 65 8.79 -9.26 -1.77
CA ASN A 65 7.47 -8.66 -1.56
C ASN A 65 7.32 -7.37 -2.39
N THR A 66 7.07 -7.52 -3.69
CA THR A 66 7.01 -6.41 -4.66
C THR A 66 5.79 -5.50 -4.48
N LYS A 67 4.79 -5.91 -3.70
CA LYS A 67 3.55 -5.15 -3.43
C LYS A 67 3.75 -3.88 -2.61
N LEU A 68 4.94 -3.67 -2.07
CA LEU A 68 5.33 -2.48 -1.29
C LEU A 68 5.99 -1.40 -2.14
N TYR A 69 6.27 -1.69 -3.43
CA TYR A 69 7.08 -0.84 -4.29
C TYR A 69 6.37 -0.49 -5.59
N ASN A 70 6.69 0.67 -6.14
CA ASN A 70 6.51 0.92 -7.56
C ASN A 70 7.58 0.13 -8.31
N LEU A 71 7.21 -1.06 -8.80
CA LEU A 71 8.14 -1.98 -9.44
C LEU A 71 8.43 -1.52 -10.88
N VAL A 72 9.71 -1.27 -11.16
CA VAL A 72 10.21 -0.99 -12.51
C VAL A 72 11.20 -2.10 -12.87
N ILE A 73 10.88 -2.85 -13.93
CA ILE A 73 11.69 -3.96 -14.42
C ILE A 73 12.45 -3.51 -15.66
N PHE A 74 13.77 -3.55 -15.59
CA PHE A 74 14.67 -3.31 -16.71
C PHE A 74 14.97 -4.63 -17.40
N LYS A 75 14.75 -4.70 -18.71
CA LYS A 75 14.86 -5.92 -19.51
C LYS A 75 15.68 -5.65 -20.77
N GLU A 76 16.61 -6.54 -21.10
CA GLU A 76 17.28 -6.49 -22.40
C GLU A 76 16.36 -7.02 -23.50
N GLN A 77 16.42 -6.41 -24.69
CA GLN A 77 15.55 -6.76 -25.83
C GLN A 77 15.64 -8.25 -26.24
N LYS A 78 16.80 -8.88 -26.02
CA LYS A 78 17.07 -10.27 -26.40
C LYS A 78 16.49 -11.31 -25.43
N ILE A 79 16.03 -10.88 -24.26
CA ILE A 79 15.55 -11.79 -23.23
C ILE A 79 14.07 -12.06 -23.49
N ASN A 80 13.69 -13.30 -23.80
CA ASN A 80 12.27 -13.68 -23.84
C ASN A 80 11.90 -14.37 -22.51
N ILE A 81 11.01 -13.74 -21.75
CA ILE A 81 10.54 -14.25 -20.47
C ILE A 81 9.03 -14.23 -20.54
N ASP A 82 8.43 -15.42 -20.50
CA ASP A 82 6.99 -15.65 -20.61
C ASP A 82 6.22 -15.33 -19.31
N GLU A 83 6.92 -14.81 -18.30
CA GLU A 83 6.31 -14.40 -17.04
C GLU A 83 6.01 -12.90 -17.00
N ASP A 84 4.72 -12.62 -16.77
CA ASP A 84 4.21 -11.27 -16.61
C ASP A 84 4.05 -10.92 -15.12
N PHE A 85 4.51 -9.72 -14.76
CA PHE A 85 4.38 -9.10 -13.46
C PHE A 85 3.39 -7.94 -13.62
N PRO A 86 2.08 -8.15 -13.38
CA PRO A 86 1.02 -7.21 -13.79
C PRO A 86 1.07 -5.84 -13.11
N ASN A 87 1.84 -5.69 -12.03
CA ASN A 87 2.05 -4.42 -11.34
C ASN A 87 3.42 -3.79 -11.65
N ALA A 88 4.19 -4.37 -12.57
CA ALA A 88 5.49 -3.87 -12.98
C ALA A 88 5.36 -2.93 -14.17
N THR A 89 6.20 -1.89 -14.19
CA THR A 89 6.46 -1.10 -15.38
C THR A 89 7.72 -1.67 -16.03
N TYR A 90 7.61 -2.15 -17.26
CA TYR A 90 8.74 -2.70 -18.00
C TYR A 90 9.44 -1.62 -18.80
N MET A 91 10.76 -1.61 -18.75
CA MET A 91 11.60 -0.72 -19.57
C MET A 91 12.70 -1.51 -20.24
N SER A 92 12.88 -1.23 -21.53
CA SER A 92 13.89 -1.88 -22.35
C SER A 92 15.26 -1.23 -22.13
N LEU A 93 16.30 -2.06 -22.11
CA LEU A 93 17.69 -1.62 -22.20
C LEU A 93 18.15 -1.67 -23.69
N PRO A 94 18.94 -0.69 -24.16
CA PRO A 94 19.53 0.44 -23.43
C PRO A 94 18.49 1.50 -23.04
N LEU A 95 18.64 2.05 -21.83
CA LEU A 95 17.65 2.96 -21.26
C LEU A 95 17.79 4.39 -21.77
N VAL A 96 16.66 5.03 -22.10
CA VAL A 96 16.57 6.47 -22.30
C VAL A 96 16.14 7.15 -21.00
N TYR A 97 16.95 8.10 -20.50
CA TYR A 97 16.71 8.74 -19.20
C TYR A 97 15.34 9.46 -19.12
N ASN A 98 14.95 10.17 -20.18
CA ASN A 98 13.68 10.89 -20.20
C ASN A 98 12.46 9.96 -20.15
N GLU A 99 12.56 8.77 -20.74
CA GLU A 99 11.50 7.74 -20.65
C GLU A 99 11.39 7.21 -19.22
N LEU A 100 12.52 6.91 -18.57
CA LEU A 100 12.54 6.56 -17.15
C LEU A 100 11.85 7.62 -16.30
N MET A 101 12.20 8.89 -16.50
CA MET A 101 11.65 9.98 -15.69
C MET A 101 10.16 10.16 -15.94
N THR A 102 9.70 9.99 -17.19
CA THR A 102 8.27 10.01 -17.53
C THR A 102 7.51 8.92 -16.77
N GLU A 103 8.03 7.69 -16.74
CA GLU A 103 7.42 6.59 -16.00
C GLU A 103 7.48 6.78 -14.49
N VAL A 104 8.60 7.26 -13.95
CA VAL A 104 8.74 7.60 -12.53
C VAL A 104 7.74 8.68 -12.13
N GLU A 105 7.54 9.71 -12.95
CA GLU A 105 6.52 10.74 -12.72
C GLU A 105 5.10 10.19 -12.82
N ARG A 106 4.81 9.38 -13.85
CA ARG A 106 3.50 8.72 -14.02
C ARG A 106 3.18 7.87 -12.80
N LEU A 107 4.11 7.04 -12.33
CA LEU A 107 3.96 6.22 -11.14
C LEU A 107 3.81 7.08 -9.87
N ASN A 108 4.54 8.19 -9.75
CA ASN A 108 4.34 9.16 -8.67
C ASN A 108 2.97 9.85 -8.71
N LYS A 109 2.37 10.03 -9.90
CA LYS A 109 1.02 10.59 -10.08
C LYS A 109 -0.06 9.53 -9.80
N VAL A 110 0.13 8.28 -10.27
CA VAL A 110 -0.77 7.15 -10.00
C VAL A 110 -0.76 6.78 -8.50
N THR A 111 0.38 6.91 -7.82
CA THR A 111 0.50 6.73 -6.36
C THR A 111 -0.10 7.86 -5.52
N LYS A 112 -0.48 9.00 -6.12
CA LYS A 112 -1.39 9.95 -5.44
C LYS A 112 -2.81 9.39 -5.29
N ILE A 113 -3.17 8.32 -6.01
CA ILE A 113 -4.52 7.72 -6.02
C ILE A 113 -4.58 6.34 -5.32
N ASN A 114 -3.46 5.61 -5.17
CA ASN A 114 -3.37 4.33 -4.45
C ASN A 114 -2.02 4.29 -3.70
N TYR A 115 -1.87 4.20 -2.38
CA TYR A 115 -2.59 3.44 -1.37
C TYR A 115 -2.57 4.22 -0.03
N LYS A 116 -3.68 4.81 0.39
CA LYS A 116 -3.83 5.15 1.81
C LYS A 116 -4.07 3.83 2.55
N ARG A 117 -2.99 3.22 3.03
CA ARG A 117 -3.06 2.15 4.01
C ARG A 117 -3.20 2.81 5.37
N TYR A 118 -4.30 2.56 6.06
CA TYR A 118 -4.56 3.12 7.38
C TYR A 118 -4.11 2.10 8.42
N LYS A 119 -3.25 2.51 9.36
CA LYS A 119 -2.86 1.65 10.47
C LYS A 119 -4.04 1.55 11.43
N LEU A 120 -4.52 0.34 11.68
CA LEU A 120 -5.63 0.03 12.57
C LEU A 120 -5.12 -0.97 13.61
N GLY A 121 -4.59 -0.44 14.71
CA GLY A 121 -3.88 -1.26 15.70
C GLY A 121 -2.66 -1.96 15.09
N LYS A 122 -2.67 -3.29 15.09
CA LYS A 122 -1.61 -4.12 14.48
C LYS A 122 -1.79 -4.39 12.98
N TYR A 123 -2.95 -4.03 12.42
CA TYR A 123 -3.26 -4.26 11.01
C TYR A 123 -3.09 -3.00 10.17
N PHE A 124 -2.87 -3.19 8.88
CA PHE A 124 -2.96 -2.14 7.86
C PHE A 124 -4.19 -2.40 7.00
N TYR A 125 -5.07 -1.41 6.90
CA TYR A 125 -6.27 -1.47 6.08
C TYR A 125 -6.06 -0.85 4.70
N ASN A 126 -6.37 -1.61 3.65
CA ASN A 126 -6.40 -1.14 2.27
C ASN A 126 -7.84 -0.86 1.82
N ALA A 127 -8.17 0.43 1.70
CA ALA A 127 -9.49 0.90 1.29
C ALA A 127 -9.94 0.43 -0.11
N LYS A 128 -9.00 0.16 -1.02
CA LYS A 128 -9.31 -0.28 -2.39
C LYS A 128 -9.58 -1.78 -2.47
N THR A 129 -8.81 -2.59 -1.75
CA THR A 129 -8.96 -4.05 -1.81
C THR A 129 -9.85 -4.61 -0.69
N SER A 130 -10.32 -3.76 0.24
CA SER A 130 -11.12 -4.17 1.39
C SER A 130 -10.41 -5.23 2.25
N GLN A 131 -9.12 -5.07 2.46
CA GLN A 131 -8.28 -6.06 3.15
C GLN A 131 -7.51 -5.46 4.31
N LEU A 132 -7.32 -6.29 5.35
CA LEU A 132 -6.42 -6.06 6.47
C LEU A 132 -5.23 -7.02 6.37
N PHE A 133 -4.04 -6.55 6.71
CA PHE A 133 -2.83 -7.39 6.78
C PHE A 133 -1.92 -6.90 7.89
N GLU A 134 -1.15 -7.79 8.49
CA GLU A 134 -0.10 -7.42 9.45
C GLU A 134 1.23 -7.29 8.73
N GLU A 135 2.10 -6.38 9.19
CA GLU A 135 3.38 -6.10 8.51
C GLU A 135 4.32 -7.31 8.46
N LYS A 136 4.30 -8.11 9.53
CA LYS A 136 5.17 -9.29 9.69
C LYS A 136 4.50 -10.60 9.29
N SER A 137 3.24 -10.56 8.83
CA SER A 137 2.47 -11.75 8.49
C SER A 137 2.01 -11.73 7.05
N SER A 138 2.14 -12.86 6.36
CA SER A 138 1.57 -13.05 5.03
C SER A 138 0.05 -13.27 5.05
N SER A 139 -0.56 -13.34 6.24
CA SER A 139 -2.00 -13.54 6.41
C SER A 139 -2.78 -12.27 6.06
N VAL A 140 -3.80 -12.45 5.22
CA VAL A 140 -4.71 -11.38 4.80
C VAL A 140 -6.11 -11.68 5.32
N ILE A 141 -6.75 -10.70 5.93
CA ILE A 141 -8.14 -10.77 6.37
C ILE A 141 -8.99 -9.96 5.41
N ASN A 142 -9.95 -10.61 4.76
CA ASN A 142 -10.89 -9.95 3.88
C ASN A 142 -12.05 -9.32 4.67
N LEU A 143 -12.41 -8.11 4.30
CA LEU A 143 -13.60 -7.42 4.79
C LEU A 143 -14.75 -7.61 3.81
N THR A 144 -15.94 -7.75 4.36
CA THR A 144 -17.20 -7.66 3.62
C THR A 144 -17.41 -6.23 3.11
N GLU A 145 -18.34 -6.07 2.17
CA GLU A 145 -18.67 -4.76 1.62
C GLU A 145 -19.08 -3.75 2.70
N LEU A 146 -19.96 -4.16 3.62
CA LEU A 146 -20.44 -3.29 4.71
C LEU A 146 -19.32 -2.90 5.68
N GLU A 147 -18.43 -3.83 6.03
CA GLU A 147 -17.28 -3.55 6.89
C GLU A 147 -16.32 -2.55 6.24
N SER A 148 -16.01 -2.75 4.96
CA SER A 148 -15.14 -1.85 4.20
C SER A 148 -15.78 -0.47 4.04
N LYS A 149 -17.08 -0.40 3.75
CA LYS A 149 -17.84 0.84 3.64
C LYS A 149 -17.88 1.60 4.97
N PHE A 150 -18.06 0.90 6.09
CA PHE A 150 -17.98 1.47 7.43
C PHE A 150 -16.61 2.09 7.69
N LEU A 151 -15.52 1.34 7.48
CA LEU A 151 -14.16 1.88 7.70
C LEU A 151 -13.89 3.09 6.82
N ASN A 152 -14.22 3.01 5.53
CA ASN A 152 -14.03 4.11 4.58
C ASN A 152 -14.81 5.37 4.97
N TYR A 153 -15.99 5.22 5.57
CA TYR A 153 -16.74 6.34 6.11
C TYR A 153 -16.08 6.91 7.36
N MET A 154 -15.77 6.06 8.33
CA MET A 154 -15.18 6.48 9.61
C MET A 154 -13.83 7.16 9.47
N LEU A 155 -12.99 6.71 8.53
CA LEU A 155 -11.68 7.31 8.24
C LEU A 155 -11.77 8.74 7.68
N LYS A 156 -12.94 9.17 7.20
CA LYS A 156 -13.21 10.56 6.79
C LYS A 156 -13.74 11.42 7.94
N LYS A 157 -14.03 10.81 9.10
CA LYS A 157 -14.70 11.44 10.25
C LYS A 157 -13.77 11.46 11.46
N ASN A 158 -12.77 12.34 11.43
CA ASN A 158 -11.79 12.52 12.52
C ASN A 158 -12.45 12.81 13.89
N GLY A 159 -13.63 13.46 13.92
CA GLY A 159 -14.39 13.73 15.15
C GLY A 159 -15.41 12.65 15.53
N GLY A 160 -15.30 11.46 14.94
CA GLY A 160 -16.27 10.37 15.10
C GLY A 160 -17.60 10.62 14.40
N ALA A 161 -18.48 9.62 14.44
CA ALA A 161 -19.81 9.68 13.83
C ALA A 161 -20.87 9.07 14.74
N THR A 162 -22.08 9.64 14.70
CA THR A 162 -23.22 9.11 15.46
C THR A 162 -23.80 7.86 14.81
N LYS A 163 -24.54 7.06 15.58
CA LYS A 163 -25.24 5.86 15.09
C LYS A 163 -26.10 6.15 13.86
N THR A 164 -26.92 7.21 13.90
CA THR A 164 -27.80 7.62 12.80
C THR A 164 -27.01 8.00 11.54
N GLN A 165 -25.89 8.71 11.70
CA GLN A 165 -25.02 9.08 10.58
C GLN A 165 -24.41 7.85 9.90
N ILE A 166 -23.93 6.89 10.71
CA ILE A 166 -23.32 5.67 10.19
C ILE A 166 -24.36 4.81 9.46
N LEU A 167 -25.53 4.58 10.07
CA LEU A 167 -26.61 3.82 9.45
C LEU A 167 -27.02 4.42 8.10
N SER A 168 -27.21 5.74 8.06
CA SER A 168 -27.59 6.44 6.82
C SER A 168 -26.55 6.27 5.71
N GLU A 169 -25.27 6.45 6.00
CA GLU A 169 -24.21 6.38 4.97
C GLU A 169 -23.92 4.93 4.54
N VAL A 170 -23.74 4.04 5.52
CA VAL A 170 -23.29 2.68 5.27
C VAL A 170 -24.42 1.84 4.64
N TRP A 171 -25.69 2.13 4.94
CA TRP A 171 -26.83 1.43 4.36
C TRP A 171 -27.69 2.24 3.39
N LYS A 172 -27.31 3.48 3.04
CA LYS A 172 -27.96 4.30 1.99
C LYS A 172 -29.50 4.35 2.08
N HIS A 173 -30.03 4.82 3.21
CA HIS A 173 -31.47 5.08 3.40
C HIS A 173 -32.43 3.87 3.37
N ASN A 174 -31.96 2.63 3.56
CA ASN A 174 -32.89 1.55 3.95
C ASN A 174 -33.45 1.85 5.35
N LYS A 175 -34.62 2.48 5.38
CA LYS A 175 -35.31 3.00 6.58
C LYS A 175 -35.77 1.92 7.57
N GLU A 176 -35.68 0.64 7.21
CA GLU A 176 -36.15 -0.51 8.00
C GLU A 176 -35.01 -1.31 8.66
N LEU A 177 -33.83 -0.72 8.84
CA LEU A 177 -32.73 -1.41 9.51
C LEU A 177 -32.73 -1.14 11.00
N ASP A 178 -32.86 -2.22 11.77
CA ASP A 178 -32.85 -2.17 13.23
C ASP A 178 -31.50 -1.70 13.78
N THR A 179 -31.56 -1.06 14.95
CA THR A 179 -30.42 -0.61 15.72
C THR A 179 -29.38 -1.71 16.01
N HIS A 180 -29.81 -2.98 16.03
CA HIS A 180 -28.95 -4.15 16.22
C HIS A 180 -28.06 -4.47 15.00
N THR A 181 -28.36 -3.94 13.82
CA THR A 181 -27.56 -4.14 12.61
C THR A 181 -26.20 -3.46 12.72
N LEU A 182 -26.15 -2.24 13.25
CA LEU A 182 -24.87 -1.54 13.46
C LEU A 182 -24.02 -2.24 14.52
N GLU A 183 -24.63 -2.63 15.65
CA GLU A 183 -23.93 -3.33 16.74
C GLU A 183 -23.32 -4.64 16.27
N SER A 184 -24.07 -5.42 15.48
CA SER A 184 -23.57 -6.65 14.87
C SER A 184 -22.39 -6.40 13.93
N LEU A 185 -22.44 -5.35 13.11
CA LEU A 185 -21.33 -4.98 12.23
C LEU A 185 -20.09 -4.59 13.05
N ILE A 186 -20.26 -3.76 14.08
CA ILE A 186 -19.17 -3.32 14.96
C ILE A 186 -18.53 -4.51 15.66
N TYR A 187 -19.34 -5.42 16.19
CA TYR A 187 -18.84 -6.62 16.84
C TYR A 187 -18.00 -7.49 15.90
N ARG A 188 -18.48 -7.73 14.67
CA ARG A 188 -17.73 -8.47 13.63
C ARG A 188 -16.44 -7.77 13.25
N LEU A 189 -16.48 -6.44 13.12
CA LEU A 189 -15.30 -5.65 12.79
C LEU A 189 -14.26 -5.71 13.90
N ARG A 190 -14.67 -5.55 15.17
CA ARG A 190 -13.80 -5.64 16.36
C ARG A 190 -13.13 -7.01 16.45
N LYS A 191 -13.84 -8.10 16.15
CA LYS A 191 -13.25 -9.45 16.05
C LYS A 191 -12.12 -9.55 15.02
N LYS A 192 -12.10 -8.69 14.00
CA LYS A 192 -11.07 -8.67 12.96
C LYS A 192 -9.92 -7.72 13.27
N ILE A 193 -10.21 -6.54 13.85
CA ILE A 193 -9.22 -5.46 13.99
C ILE A 193 -8.65 -5.29 15.40
N GLU A 194 -9.32 -5.80 16.44
CA GLU A 194 -8.90 -5.66 17.83
C GLU A 194 -8.16 -6.90 18.32
N ASN A 195 -7.27 -6.71 19.31
CA ASN A 195 -6.71 -7.84 20.07
C ASN A 195 -7.76 -8.47 20.98
N ASN A 196 -8.54 -7.64 21.68
CA ASN A 196 -9.67 -8.05 22.51
C ASN A 196 -10.93 -7.30 22.06
N PRO A 197 -11.92 -7.97 21.44
CA PRO A 197 -13.14 -7.32 20.96
C PRO A 197 -13.99 -6.67 22.06
N ASN A 198 -13.85 -7.13 23.31
CA ASN A 198 -14.58 -6.60 24.47
C ASN A 198 -13.89 -5.37 25.09
N GLU A 199 -12.60 -5.18 24.80
CA GLU A 199 -11.79 -4.05 25.25
C GLU A 199 -11.18 -3.33 24.03
N PRO A 200 -12.01 -2.65 23.23
CA PRO A 200 -11.59 -2.09 21.95
C PRO A 200 -10.63 -0.92 22.14
N SER A 201 -9.58 -0.89 21.34
CA SER A 201 -8.56 0.17 21.32
C SER A 201 -8.56 0.96 20.00
N VAL A 202 -9.01 0.34 18.90
CA VAL A 202 -9.04 0.89 17.55
C VAL A 202 -10.42 1.48 17.23
N LEU A 203 -11.48 0.67 17.32
CA LEU A 203 -12.87 1.08 17.13
C LEU A 203 -13.55 1.30 18.48
N ILE A 204 -13.35 2.50 19.02
CA ILE A 204 -13.92 2.90 20.31
C ILE A 204 -15.26 3.61 20.11
N ASN A 205 -16.04 3.68 21.18
CA ASN A 205 -17.25 4.46 21.23
C ASN A 205 -17.35 5.22 22.55
N ASP A 206 -17.85 6.44 22.47
CA ASP A 206 -18.39 7.16 23.64
C ASP A 206 -19.90 6.92 23.71
N SER A 207 -20.60 7.65 24.57
CA SER A 207 -22.05 7.51 24.78
C SER A 207 -22.90 7.81 23.53
N LYS A 208 -22.37 8.53 22.53
CA LYS A 208 -23.14 9.02 21.37
C LYS A 208 -22.46 8.79 20.01
N ARG A 209 -21.17 8.46 19.98
CA ARG A 209 -20.33 8.43 18.77
C ARG A 209 -19.36 7.26 18.76
N TYR A 210 -19.04 6.83 17.55
CA TYR A 210 -17.97 5.87 17.27
C TYR A 210 -16.74 6.59 16.70
N PHE A 211 -15.55 6.05 16.94
CA PHE A 211 -14.29 6.60 16.46
C PHE A 211 -13.37 5.48 15.98
N ILE A 212 -12.54 5.78 14.98
CA ILE A 212 -11.43 4.94 14.57
C ILE A 212 -10.13 5.66 14.97
N LYS A 213 -9.33 5.03 15.81
CA LYS A 213 -7.97 5.46 16.12
C LYS A 213 -7.00 4.89 15.09
N ILE A 214 -6.13 5.75 14.55
CA ILE A 214 -5.14 5.45 13.52
C ILE A 214 -3.74 5.74 14.09
#